data_AF-A0A1X0XSE4-F1
#
_entry.id   AF-A0A1X0XSE4-F1
#
_cell.length_a   1.000
_cell.length_b   1.000
_cell.length_c   1.000
_cell.angle_alpha   90.00
_cell.angle_beta   90.00
_cell.angle_gamma   90.00
#
_symmetry.space_group_name_H-M   'P 1'
#
loop_
_entity.id
_entity.type
_entity.pdbx_description
1 polymer ?
#
loop_
_entity_poly.entity_id
_entity_poly.type
_entity_poly.pdbx_seq_one_letter_code
_entity_poly.pdbx_strand_id
1 'polypeptide(L)'
;MIVAFVLLAGASWTGRVLYEDHCRSVAATEALQAARRYVGLLININAGKFVGKSDELLNGSTGDFHEMLGKADGKLRTLLASNDVVARGEVVEAAVKTAAPTRVVVLMFVDQSVRTRTSPEPTIERSRVMMVMRKVSGQWLASTVNLI
;
A
#
# COMPACT_ATOMS: atom_id res chain seq x y z
N MET A 1 16.97 -33.79 -36.56
CA MET A 1 17.53 -32.52 -36.07
C MET A 1 16.47 -31.42 -35.95
N ILE A 2 15.63 -31.18 -36.96
CA ILE A 2 14.58 -30.14 -36.94
C ILE A 2 13.53 -30.34 -35.82
N VAL A 3 13.08 -31.58 -35.59
CA VAL A 3 12.11 -31.90 -34.53
C VAL A 3 12.63 -31.56 -33.12
N ALA A 4 13.93 -31.78 -32.87
CA ALA A 4 14.55 -31.44 -31.59
C ALA A 4 14.62 -29.92 -31.35
N PHE A 5 14.89 -29.14 -32.40
CA PHE A 5 14.88 -27.67 -32.31
C PHE A 5 13.49 -27.09 -32.03
N VAL A 6 12.44 -27.64 -32.65
CA VAL A 6 11.05 -27.20 -32.41
C VAL A 6 10.62 -27.50 -30.97
N LEU A 7 10.99 -28.66 -30.42
CA LEU A 7 10.67 -29.02 -29.03
C LEU A 7 11.42 -28.14 -28.02
N LEU A 8 12.69 -27.83 -28.26
CA LEU A 8 13.47 -26.94 -27.39
C LEU A 8 12.97 -25.49 -27.44
N ALA A 9 12.58 -25.01 -28.62
CA ALA A 9 11.96 -23.69 -28.77
C ALA A 9 10.60 -23.62 -28.04
N GLY A 10 9.77 -24.66 -28.16
CA GLY A 10 8.49 -24.76 -27.46
C GLY A 10 8.64 -24.80 -25.94
N ALA A 11 9.57 -25.61 -25.41
CA ALA A 11 9.84 -25.70 -23.97
C ALA A 11 10.42 -24.39 -23.40
N SER A 12 11.26 -23.69 -24.17
CA SER A 12 11.81 -22.39 -23.76
C SER A 12 10.74 -21.31 -23.69
N TRP A 13 9.78 -21.32 -24.62
CA TRP A 13 8.67 -20.36 -24.65
C TRP A 13 7.70 -20.58 -23.48
N THR A 14 7.24 -21.82 -23.27
CA THR A 14 6.30 -22.14 -22.18
C THR A 14 6.93 -21.92 -20.80
N GLY A 15 8.23 -22.23 -20.65
CA GLY A 15 8.97 -21.96 -19.42
C GLY A 15 9.02 -20.46 -19.06
N ARG A 16 9.22 -19.57 -20.04
CA ARG A 16 9.20 -18.12 -19.81
C ARG A 16 7.82 -17.60 -19.40
N VAL A 17 6.77 -18.04 -20.10
CA VAL A 17 5.39 -17.62 -19.79
C VAL A 17 5.02 -18.03 -18.36
N LEU A 18 5.31 -19.29 -17.99
CA LEU A 18 5.05 -19.78 -16.64
C LEU A 18 5.85 -19.03 -15.57
N TYR A 19 7.11 -18.71 -15.85
CA TYR A 19 7.94 -17.93 -14.92
C TYR A 19 7.41 -16.50 -14.74
N GLU A 20 7.02 -15.84 -15.83
CA GLU A 20 6.44 -14.49 -15.77
C GLU A 20 5.12 -14.48 -15.01
N ASP A 21 4.23 -15.44 -15.26
CA ASP A 21 2.95 -15.57 -14.56
C ASP A 21 3.16 -15.86 -13.07
N HIS A 22 4.11 -16.73 -12.74
CA HIS A 22 4.49 -17.01 -11.36
C HIS A 22 5.01 -15.75 -10.67
N CYS A 23 5.95 -15.03 -11.29
CA CYS A 23 6.47 -13.78 -10.75
C CYS A 23 5.37 -12.72 -10.54
N ARG A 24 4.39 -12.63 -11.45
CA ARG A 24 3.23 -11.73 -11.29
C ARG A 24 2.33 -12.15 -10.13
N SER A 25 2.06 -13.45 -9.98
CA SER A 25 1.23 -13.98 -8.89
C SER A 25 1.87 -13.77 -7.51
N VAL A 26 3.19 -14.01 -7.42
CA VAL A 26 3.98 -13.72 -6.21
C VAL A 26 3.96 -12.23 -5.91
N ALA A 27 4.25 -11.38 -6.90
CA ALA A 27 4.20 -9.94 -6.74
C ALA A 27 2.82 -9.43 -6.28
N ALA A 28 1.74 -9.95 -6.87
CA ALA A 28 0.37 -9.61 -6.51
C ALA A 28 0.09 -9.91 -5.03
N THR A 29 0.46 -11.12 -4.59
CA THR A 29 0.25 -11.57 -3.19
C THR A 29 1.07 -10.73 -2.21
N GLU A 30 2.37 -10.58 -2.47
CA GLU A 30 3.28 -9.82 -1.60
C GLU A 30 2.86 -8.35 -1.49
N ALA A 31 2.57 -7.70 -2.63
CA ALA A 31 2.19 -6.31 -2.67
C ALA A 31 0.82 -6.06 -2.03
N LEU A 32 -0.15 -6.96 -2.19
CA LEU A 32 -1.45 -6.88 -1.52
C LEU A 32 -1.30 -6.91 0.00
N GLN A 33 -0.48 -7.82 0.52
CA GLN A 33 -0.21 -7.91 1.96
C GLN A 33 0.56 -6.68 2.47
N ALA A 34 1.51 -6.17 1.70
CA ALA A 34 2.23 -4.95 2.04
C ALA A 34 1.29 -3.72 2.05
N ALA A 35 0.41 -3.58 1.06
CA ALA A 35 -0.56 -2.50 0.96
C ALA A 35 -1.54 -2.52 2.14
N ARG A 36 -2.08 -3.69 2.52
CA ARG A 36 -2.97 -3.84 3.69
C ARG A 36 -2.29 -3.39 4.99
N ARG A 37 -1.03 -3.78 5.20
CA ARG A 37 -0.26 -3.36 6.37
C ARG A 37 -0.01 -1.84 6.34
N TYR A 38 0.41 -1.32 5.20
CA TYR A 38 0.78 0.08 5.06
C TYR A 38 -0.43 1.02 5.21
N VAL A 39 -1.58 0.69 4.61
CA VAL A 39 -2.81 1.49 4.82
C VAL A 39 -3.23 1.47 6.29
N GLY A 40 -3.04 0.34 6.98
CA GLY A 40 -3.26 0.24 8.43
C GLY A 40 -2.42 1.24 9.22
N LEU A 41 -1.17 1.49 8.81
CA LEU A 41 -0.32 2.51 9.43
C LEU A 41 -0.81 3.93 9.16
N LEU A 42 -1.36 4.19 7.96
CA LEU A 42 -1.87 5.51 7.57
C LEU A 42 -3.16 5.89 8.30
N ILE A 43 -4.08 4.94 8.48
CA ILE A 43 -5.44 5.21 8.97
C ILE A 43 -5.59 5.12 10.49
N ASN A 44 -4.59 4.55 11.18
CA ASN A 44 -4.61 4.37 12.63
C ASN A 44 -3.68 5.38 13.32
N ILE A 45 -4.23 6.55 13.65
CA ILE A 45 -3.51 7.64 14.33
C ILE A 45 -3.95 7.73 15.79
N ASN A 46 -2.98 7.76 16.68
CA ASN A 46 -3.17 8.15 18.08
C ASN A 46 -2.10 9.20 18.42
N ALA A 47 -2.53 10.43 18.69
CA ALA A 47 -1.65 11.56 18.98
C ALA A 47 -0.60 11.25 20.07
N GLY A 48 -0.96 10.48 21.11
CA GLY A 48 -0.06 10.08 22.19
C GLY A 48 1.01 9.04 21.82
N LYS A 49 0.90 8.38 20.65
CA LYS A 49 1.84 7.37 20.14
C LYS A 49 2.44 7.71 18.77
N PHE A 50 2.12 8.87 18.21
CA PHE A 50 2.49 9.25 16.84
C PHE A 50 4.00 9.55 16.69
N VAL A 51 4.66 9.98 17.77
CA VAL A 51 6.07 10.45 17.77
C VAL A 51 7.10 9.36 17.39
N GLY A 52 6.71 8.09 17.23
CA GLY A 52 7.60 7.01 16.75
C GLY A 52 7.22 6.37 15.41
N LYS A 53 6.12 6.80 14.77
CA LYS A 53 5.60 6.15 13.55
C LYS A 53 5.89 6.90 12.25
N SER A 54 6.35 8.15 12.33
CA SER A 54 6.65 8.97 11.14
C SER A 54 7.74 8.35 10.27
N ASP A 55 8.81 7.82 10.89
CA ASP A 55 9.89 7.17 10.17
C ASP A 55 9.42 5.87 9.50
N GLU A 56 8.55 5.10 10.17
CA GLU A 56 7.95 3.90 9.60
C GLU A 56 7.05 4.22 8.39
N LEU A 57 6.27 5.31 8.47
CA LEU A 57 5.45 5.80 7.37
C LEU A 57 6.30 6.26 6.17
N LEU A 58 7.37 7.02 6.42
CA LEU A 58 8.27 7.46 5.36
C LEU A 58 9.03 6.29 4.73
N ASN A 59 9.55 5.36 5.55
CA ASN A 59 10.27 4.18 5.08
C ASN A 59 9.37 3.21 4.29
N GLY A 60 8.06 3.20 4.54
CA GLY A 60 7.09 2.43 3.76
C GLY A 60 6.63 3.09 2.46
N SER A 61 7.14 4.29 2.13
CA SER A 61 6.74 5.07 0.95
C SER A 61 7.89 5.28 -0.04
N THR A 62 7.55 5.57 -1.30
CA THR A 62 8.50 5.98 -2.34
C THR A 62 7.82 6.95 -3.32
N GLY A 63 8.56 7.49 -4.31
CA GLY A 63 8.03 8.36 -5.36
C GLY A 63 7.24 9.58 -4.85
N ASP A 64 6.23 9.99 -5.61
CA ASP A 64 5.43 11.19 -5.33
C ASP A 64 4.77 11.15 -3.94
N PHE A 65 4.32 9.98 -3.50
CA PHE A 65 3.70 9.84 -2.18
C PHE A 65 4.70 10.09 -1.05
N HIS A 66 5.94 9.62 -1.17
CA HIS A 66 6.99 9.89 -0.20
C HIS A 66 7.30 11.39 -0.10
N GLU A 67 7.44 12.07 -1.24
CA GLU A 67 7.70 13.51 -1.25
C GLU A 67 6.56 14.31 -0.62
N MET A 68 5.31 13.96 -0.95
CA MET A 68 4.13 14.57 -0.36
C MET A 68 4.08 14.33 1.15
N LEU A 69 4.33 13.09 1.59
CA LEU A 69 4.31 12.71 3.00
C LEU A 69 5.41 13.44 3.80
N GLY A 70 6.63 13.55 3.25
CA GLY A 70 7.73 14.30 3.85
C GLY A 70 7.44 15.80 3.98
N LYS A 71 6.74 16.40 3.00
CA LYS A 71 6.29 17.80 3.09
C LYS A 71 5.16 17.98 4.12
N ALA A 72 4.27 17.00 4.25
CA ALA A 72 3.12 17.06 5.14
C ALA A 72 3.49 16.89 6.62
N ASP A 73 4.52 16.10 6.95
CA ASP A 73 4.90 15.77 8.34
C ASP A 73 5.12 17.03 9.21
N GLY A 74 5.75 18.09 8.67
CA GLY A 74 5.93 19.35 9.41
C GLY A 74 4.62 20.06 9.81
N LYS A 75 3.63 20.09 8.91
CA LYS A 75 2.33 20.73 9.14
C LYS A 75 1.38 19.84 9.95
N LEU A 76 1.43 18.52 9.70
CA LEU A 76 0.57 17.53 10.33
C LEU A 76 0.94 17.35 11.81
N ARG A 77 2.23 17.32 12.16
CA ARG A 77 2.68 17.27 13.57
C ARG A 77 2.15 18.45 14.39
N THR A 78 2.12 19.64 13.81
CA THR A 78 1.62 20.85 14.49
C THR A 78 0.12 20.78 14.73
N LEU A 79 -0.66 20.29 13.75
CA LEU A 79 -2.12 20.14 13.89
C LEU A 79 -2.50 19.01 14.85
N LEU A 80 -1.82 17.85 14.77
CA LEU A 80 -2.06 16.71 15.67
C LEU A 80 -1.66 17.02 17.12
N ALA A 81 -0.67 17.88 17.36
CA ALA A 81 -0.34 18.34 18.71
C ALA A 81 -1.42 19.24 19.32
N SER A 82 -2.24 19.90 18.49
CA SER A 82 -3.27 20.85 18.93
C SER A 82 -4.65 20.24 19.13
N ASN A 83 -4.93 19.08 18.53
CA ASN A 83 -6.21 18.38 18.60
C ASN A 83 -5.96 16.91 18.96
N ASP A 84 -6.47 16.47 20.11
CA ASP A 84 -6.52 15.06 20.51
C ASP A 84 -7.42 14.27 19.54
N VAL A 85 -6.87 13.93 18.37
CA VAL A 85 -7.54 13.11 17.34
C VAL A 85 -7.11 11.66 17.53
N VAL A 86 -8.11 10.79 17.62
CA VAL A 86 -7.93 9.34 17.60
C VAL A 86 -8.69 8.80 16.40
N ALA A 87 -7.95 8.29 15.41
CA ALA A 87 -8.50 7.59 14.26
C ALA A 87 -8.20 6.10 14.39
N ARG A 88 -9.22 5.27 14.21
CA ARG A 88 -9.07 3.81 14.10
C ARG A 88 -9.71 3.36 12.80
N GLY A 89 -8.97 2.64 11.98
CA GLY A 89 -9.50 2.12 10.72
C GLY A 89 -9.10 0.69 10.46
N GLU A 90 -9.94 0.01 9.68
CA GLU A 90 -9.74 -1.36 9.24
C GLU A 90 -9.94 -1.50 7.74
N VAL A 91 -9.24 -2.47 7.14
CA VAL A 91 -9.41 -2.80 5.73
C VAL A 91 -10.49 -3.87 5.62
N VAL A 92 -11.67 -3.47 5.18
CA VAL A 92 -12.83 -4.35 4.99
C VAL A 92 -12.56 -5.34 3.85
N GLU A 93 -12.06 -4.83 2.73
CA GLU A 93 -11.76 -5.63 1.55
C GLU A 93 -10.58 -5.03 0.78
N ALA A 94 -9.81 -5.90 0.10
CA ALA A 94 -8.74 -5.45 -0.78
C ALA A 94 -8.52 -6.43 -1.92
N ALA A 95 -8.28 -5.89 -3.11
CA ALA A 95 -8.05 -6.65 -4.33
C ALA A 95 -6.92 -6.03 -5.16
N VAL A 96 -6.25 -6.89 -5.95
CA VAL A 96 -5.25 -6.45 -6.92
C VAL A 96 -5.95 -6.07 -8.23
N LYS A 97 -5.77 -4.82 -8.67
CA LYS A 97 -6.28 -4.32 -9.95
C LYS A 97 -5.39 -4.74 -11.11
N THR A 98 -4.07 -4.55 -10.95
CA THR A 98 -3.06 -4.97 -11.93
C THR A 98 -1.78 -5.39 -11.21
N ALA A 99 -1.06 -6.36 -11.78
CA ALA A 99 0.20 -6.84 -11.22
C ALA A 99 1.29 -7.01 -12.29
N ALA A 100 2.47 -6.50 -11.96
CA ALA A 100 3.73 -6.74 -12.65
C ALA A 100 4.79 -7.08 -11.58
N PRO A 101 5.91 -7.73 -11.94
CA PRO A 101 6.92 -8.19 -10.97
C PRO A 101 7.44 -7.10 -10.02
N THR A 102 7.42 -5.83 -10.42
CA THR A 102 7.93 -4.69 -9.64
C THR A 102 6.90 -3.58 -9.41
N ARG A 103 5.66 -3.74 -9.88
CA ARG A 103 4.59 -2.73 -9.74
C ARG A 103 3.24 -3.40 -9.62
N VAL A 104 2.50 -3.09 -8.57
CA VAL A 104 1.15 -3.63 -8.36
C VAL A 104 0.21 -2.49 -7.98
N VAL A 105 -1.00 -2.51 -8.53
CA VAL A 105 -2.06 -1.56 -8.14
C VAL A 105 -3.07 -2.32 -7.29
N VAL A 106 -3.29 -1.82 -6.07
CA VAL A 106 -4.20 -2.40 -5.09
C VAL A 106 -5.37 -1.45 -4.86
N LEU A 107 -6.58 -1.99 -4.79
CA LEU A 107 -7.79 -1.29 -4.40
C LEU A 107 -8.23 -1.81 -3.03
N MET A 108 -8.61 -0.92 -2.13
CA MET A 108 -9.01 -1.24 -0.76
C MET A 108 -10.26 -0.49 -0.36
N PHE A 109 -11.17 -1.18 0.32
CA PHE A 109 -12.28 -0.57 1.06
C PHE A 109 -11.88 -0.48 2.53
N VAL A 110 -11.99 0.71 3.08
CA VAL A 110 -11.55 1.03 4.43
C VAL A 110 -12.68 1.67 5.20
N ASP A 111 -12.98 1.13 6.37
CA ASP A 111 -13.88 1.75 7.33
C ASP A 111 -13.03 2.36 8.44
N GLN A 112 -13.23 3.66 8.71
CA GLN A 112 -12.49 4.41 9.72
C GLN A 112 -13.44 5.09 10.68
N SER A 113 -13.22 4.89 11.96
CA SER A 113 -13.85 5.63 13.04
C SER A 113 -12.94 6.78 13.47
N VAL A 114 -13.43 8.00 13.36
CA VAL A 114 -12.70 9.21 13.81
C VAL A 114 -13.38 9.78 15.04
N ARG A 115 -12.60 10.00 16.09
CA ARG A 115 -13.04 10.69 17.31
C ARG A 115 -12.10 11.87 17.59
N THR A 116 -12.69 13.02 17.87
CA THR A 116 -11.97 14.25 18.26
C THR A 116 -12.50 14.73 19.61
N ARG A 117 -11.71 15.50 20.36
CA ARG A 117 -12.13 16.09 21.66
C ARG A 117 -13.46 16.84 21.61
N THR A 118 -13.79 17.43 20.46
CA THR A 118 -15.03 18.20 20.21
C THR A 118 -16.19 17.37 19.65
N SER A 119 -15.96 16.12 19.22
CA SER A 119 -16.99 15.22 18.70
C SER A 119 -16.81 13.82 19.33
N PRO A 120 -17.46 13.56 20.49
CA PRO A 120 -17.27 12.32 21.24
C PRO A 120 -18.04 11.13 20.65
N GLU A 121 -19.07 11.32 19.82
CA GLU A 121 -19.72 10.21 19.12
C GLU A 121 -18.90 9.84 17.87
N PRO A 122 -18.35 8.60 17.80
CA PRO A 122 -17.56 8.17 16.65
C PRO A 122 -18.47 7.93 15.44
N THR A 123 -18.20 8.64 14.34
CA THR A 123 -18.82 8.37 13.03
C THR A 123 -17.92 7.43 12.23
N ILE A 124 -18.54 6.47 11.52
CA ILE A 124 -17.83 5.61 10.57
C ILE A 124 -17.76 6.33 9.23
N GLU A 125 -16.55 6.61 8.78
CA GLU A 125 -16.22 7.08 7.45
C GLU A 125 -15.77 5.89 6.60
N ARG A 126 -16.43 5.71 5.46
CA ARG A 126 -16.08 4.65 4.51
C ARG A 126 -15.37 5.24 3.32
N SER A 127 -14.20 4.71 3.01
CA SER A 127 -13.32 5.22 1.96
C SER A 127 -12.86 4.11 1.03
N ARG A 128 -12.65 4.46 -0.24
CA ARG A 128 -12.00 3.59 -1.23
C ARG A 128 -10.62 4.13 -1.50
N VAL A 129 -9.61 3.28 -1.32
CA VAL A 129 -8.21 3.64 -1.49
C VAL A 129 -7.64 2.89 -2.68
N MET A 130 -7.04 3.62 -3.61
CA MET A 130 -6.17 3.05 -4.64
C MET A 130 -4.73 3.31 -4.24
N MET A 131 -3.94 2.24 -4.17
CA MET A 131 -2.52 2.29 -3.82
C MET A 131 -1.68 1.67 -4.92
N VAL A 132 -0.68 2.40 -5.40
CA VAL A 132 0.35 1.86 -6.29
C VAL A 132 1.53 1.43 -5.42
N MET A 133 1.85 0.14 -5.47
CA MET A 133 2.98 -0.47 -4.80
C MET A 133 4.13 -0.64 -5.80
N ARG A 134 5.35 -0.29 -5.39
CA ARG A 134 6.58 -0.53 -6.16
C ARG A 134 7.56 -1.36 -5.37
N LYS A 135 8.20 -2.33 -6.02
CA LYS A 135 9.28 -3.12 -5.42
C LYS A 135 10.59 -2.35 -5.58
N VAL A 136 11.14 -1.86 -4.47
CA VAL A 136 12.40 -1.12 -4.40
C VAL A 136 13.33 -1.90 -3.49
N SER A 137 14.51 -2.31 -4.00
CA SER A 137 15.50 -3.09 -3.23
C SER A 137 14.91 -4.32 -2.52
N GLY A 138 13.95 -5.00 -3.18
CA GLY A 138 13.27 -6.18 -2.63
C GLY A 138 12.08 -5.90 -1.71
N GLN A 139 11.84 -4.65 -1.33
CA GLN A 139 10.73 -4.24 -0.46
C GLN A 139 9.59 -3.60 -1.25
N TRP A 140 8.34 -3.89 -0.87
CA TRP A 140 7.16 -3.26 -1.46
C TRP A 140 6.83 -1.97 -0.73
N LEU A 141 6.94 -0.84 -1.44
CA LEU A 141 6.71 0.51 -0.92
C LEU A 141 5.53 1.17 -1.64
N ALA A 142 4.76 1.99 -0.93
CA ALA A 142 3.67 2.76 -1.53
C ALA A 142 4.22 3.96 -2.30
N SER A 143 4.04 3.97 -3.62
CA SER A 143 4.48 5.09 -4.48
C SER A 143 3.40 6.14 -4.70
N THR A 144 2.14 5.74 -4.59
CA THR A 144 0.97 6.60 -4.84
C THR A 144 -0.18 6.10 -3.98
N VAL A 145 -0.91 7.00 -3.33
CA VAL A 145 -2.10 6.69 -2.53
C VAL A 145 -3.17 7.73 -2.86
N ASN A 146 -4.31 7.27 -3.37
CA ASN A 146 -5.43 8.13 -3.76
C ASN A 146 -6.74 7.61 -3.13
N LEU A 147 -7.62 8.54 -2.75
CA LEU A 147 -9.01 8.27 -2.43
C LEU A 147 -9.85 8.35 -3.73
N ILE A 148 -10.77 7.41 -3.93
CA ILE A 148 -11.59 7.32 -5.17
C ILE A 148 -13.09 7.20 -4.91
#